data_AF-A0A6S5JVW7-F1
#
_entry.id   AF-A0A6S5JVW7-F1
#
_cell.length_a   1.000
_cell.length_b   1.000
_cell.length_c   1.000
_cell.angle_alpha   90.00
_cell.angle_beta   90.00
_cell.angle_gamma   90.00
#
_symmetry.space_group_name_H-M   'P 1'
#
loop_
_entity.id
_entity.type
_entity.pdbx_description
1 polymer ?
#
loop_
_entity_poly.entity_id
_entity_poly.type
_entity_poly.pdbx_seq_one_letter_code
_entity_poly.pdbx_strand_id
1 'polypeptide(L)' 'MNDSILVTSEVLARYKISRSTLYFWSTPERMPSSFSCPFPKPTIPGNPKRWRESEIKSWEDKVNFAKADTQ' A
#
# COMPACT_ATOMS: atom_id res chain seq x y z
N MET A 1 -1.28 -15.30 -15.47
CA MET A 1 -0.35 -14.18 -15.18
C MET A 1 0.24 -14.41 -13.79
N ASN A 2 1.57 -14.38 -13.64
CA ASN A 2 2.22 -14.55 -12.33
C ASN A 2 2.07 -13.26 -11.53
N ASP A 3 1.41 -13.33 -10.38
CA ASP A 3 1.32 -12.22 -9.45
C ASP A 3 2.65 -12.11 -8.68
N SER A 4 3.42 -11.06 -8.97
CA SER A 4 4.70 -10.83 -8.32
C SER A 4 4.49 -10.55 -6.83
N ILE A 5 5.25 -11.25 -5.99
CA ILE A 5 5.19 -11.04 -4.54
C ILE A 5 6.23 -10.01 -4.15
N LEU A 6 5.76 -8.87 -3.63
CA LEU A 6 6.61 -7.80 -3.12
C LEU A 6 6.85 -7.98 -1.62
N VAL A 7 8.11 -7.91 -1.21
CA VAL A 7 8.49 -7.88 0.22
C VAL A 7 8.56 -6.45 0.75
N THR A 8 8.58 -6.29 2.08
CA THR A 8 8.66 -4.95 2.71
C THR A 8 9.77 -4.09 2.12
N SER A 9 10.99 -4.61 1.90
CA SER A 9 12.08 -3.81 1.34
C SER A 9 11.78 -3.25 -0.05
N GLU A 10 11.11 -4.02 -0.90
CA GLU A 10 10.71 -3.59 -2.24
C GLU A 10 9.60 -2.53 -2.18
N VAL A 11 8.62 -2.72 -1.28
CA VAL A 11 7.57 -1.71 -1.04
C VAL A 11 8.20 -0.38 -0.59
N LEU A 12 9.14 -0.43 0.35
CA LEU A 12 9.83 0.76 0.84
C LEU A 12 10.65 1.45 -0.27
N ALA A 13 11.36 0.67 -1.09
CA ALA A 13 12.13 1.19 -2.21
C ALA A 13 11.25 1.81 -3.30
N ARG A 14 10.12 1.17 -3.64
CA ARG A 14 9.15 1.61 -4.66
C ARG A 14 8.58 2.99 -4.34
N TYR A 15 8.16 3.20 -3.09
CA TYR A 15 7.57 4.48 -2.66
C TYR A 15 8.60 5.48 -2.11
N LYS A 16 9.88 5.06 -1.98
CA LYS A 16 10.94 5.85 -1.35
C LYS A 16 10.57 6.32 0.05
N ILE A 17 10.00 5.42 0.84
CA ILE A 17 9.53 5.71 2.20
C ILE A 17 10.24 4.85 3.25
N SER A 18 10.12 5.27 4.51
CA SER A 18 10.59 4.51 5.66
C SER A 18 9.57 3.46 6.12
N ARG A 19 10.01 2.48 6.91
CA ARG A 19 9.12 1.49 7.54
C ARG A 19 8.08 2.14 8.46
N SER A 20 8.43 3.22 9.15
CA SER A 20 7.50 3.99 9.97
C SER A 20 6.42 4.65 9.12
N THR A 21 6.79 5.23 7.97
CA THR A 21 5.83 5.79 7.00
C THR A 21 4.86 4.72 6.51
N LEU A 22 5.34 3.53 6.15
CA LEU A 22 4.49 2.42 5.74
C LEU A 22 3.52 2.00 6.85
N TYR A 23 3.97 1.95 8.10
CA TYR A 23 3.12 1.67 9.25
C TYR A 23 2.00 2.73 9.41
N PHE A 24 2.34 4.01 9.26
CA PHE A 24 1.34 5.09 9.29
C PHE A 24 0.32 4.94 8.16
N TRP A 25 0.77 4.62 6.94
CA TRP A 25 -0.12 4.40 5.80
C TRP A 25 -1.09 3.22 6.02
N SER A 26 -0.65 2.16 6.69
CA SER A 26 -1.50 1.01 7.04
C SER A 26 -2.41 1.24 8.25
N THR A 27 -2.29 2.37 8.95
CA THR A 27 -3.08 2.67 10.15
C THR A 27 -4.17 3.67 9.80
N PRO A 28 -5.47 3.29 9.80
CA PRO A 28 -6.57 4.16 9.37
C PRO A 28 -6.60 5.53 10.07
N GLU A 29 -6.29 5.58 11.36
CA GLU A 29 -6.29 6.81 12.17
C GLU A 29 -5.08 7.72 11.89
N ARG A 30 -4.04 7.20 11.24
CA ARG A 30 -2.78 7.93 11.00
C ARG A 30 -2.42 8.06 9.52
N MET A 31 -3.22 7.47 8.62
CA MET A 31 -2.99 7.58 7.20
C MET A 31 -3.18 9.04 6.76
N PRO A 32 -2.42 9.51 5.75
CA PRO A 32 -2.65 10.83 5.18
C PRO A 32 -4.11 10.99 4.73
N SER A 33 -4.73 12.13 5.01
CA SER A 33 -6.11 12.43 4.58
C SER A 33 -6.28 12.42 3.06
N SER A 34 -5.18 12.52 2.31
CA SER A 34 -5.15 12.38 0.85
C SER A 34 -5.37 10.94 0.35
N PHE A 35 -5.36 9.94 1.24
CA PHE A 35 -5.65 8.56 0.87
C PHE A 35 -7.09 8.23 1.21
N SER A 36 -7.80 7.64 0.25
CA SER A 36 -9.17 7.15 0.44
C SER A 36 -9.25 5.92 1.34
N CYS A 37 -8.16 5.15 1.45
CA CYS A 37 -8.10 3.93 2.25
C CYS A 37 -6.67 3.61 2.69
N PRO A 38 -6.50 2.88 3.82
CA PRO A 38 -5.18 2.54 4.34
C PRO A 38 -4.43 1.57 3.42
N PHE A 39 -3.10 1.59 3.50
CA PHE A 39 -2.25 0.67 2.75
C PHE A 39 -2.58 -0.79 3.13
N PRO A 40 -2.71 -1.69 2.15
CA PRO A 40 -3.22 -3.04 2.37
C PRO A 40 -2.36 -3.82 3.37
N LYS A 41 -3.02 -4.67 4.15
CA LYS A 41 -2.32 -5.64 5.01
C LYS A 41 -1.74 -6.76 4.13
N PRO A 42 -0.63 -7.38 4.54
CA PRO A 42 -0.07 -8.53 3.84
C PRO A 42 -1.07 -9.69 3.85
N THR A 43 -1.53 -10.11 2.67
CA THR A 43 -2.61 -11.09 2.50
C THR A 43 -2.10 -12.52 2.36
N ILE A 44 -0.77 -12.71 2.36
CA ILE A 44 -0.14 -14.03 2.23
C ILE A 44 -0.02 -14.68 3.62
N PRO A 45 -0.71 -15.80 3.87
CA PRO A 45 -0.65 -16.49 5.15
C PRO A 45 0.80 -16.93 5.46
N GLY A 46 1.22 -16.72 6.71
CA GLY A 46 2.53 -17.14 7.21
C GLY A 46 3.67 -16.12 7.00
N ASN A 47 3.46 -15.01 6.27
CA ASN A 47 4.50 -13.98 6.12
C ASN A 47 3.94 -12.55 6.25
N PRO A 48 4.12 -11.87 7.39
CA PRO A 48 3.55 -10.54 7.67
C PRO A 48 4.23 -9.39 6.92
N LYS A 49 4.95 -9.69 5.83
CA LYS A 49 5.83 -8.75 5.11
C LYS A 49 5.78 -8.96 3.60
N ARG A 50 4.73 -9.62 3.09
CA ARG A 50 4.58 -9.95 1.67
C ARG A 50 3.22 -9.51 1.14
N TRP A 51 3.24 -8.86 -0.01
CA TRP A 51 2.05 -8.39 -0.71
C TRP A 51 2.05 -8.91 -2.14
N ARG A 52 0.85 -9.15 -2.66
CA ARG A 52 0.66 -9.34 -4.09
C ARG A 52 0.77 -8.00 -4.81
N GLU A 53 1.51 -7.94 -5.90
CA GLU A 53 1.66 -6.70 -6.67
C GLU A 53 0.30 -6.17 -7.14
N SER A 54 -0.63 -7.05 -7.50
CA SER A 54 -1.99 -6.64 -7.91
C SER A 54 -2.78 -5.98 -6.79
N GLU A 55 -2.57 -6.36 -5.53
CA GLU A 55 -3.23 -5.72 -4.39
C GLU A 55 -2.68 -4.32 -4.15
N ILE A 56 -1.36 -4.16 -4.29
CA ILE A 56 -0.71 -2.85 -4.21
C ILE A 56 -1.22 -1.94 -5.33
N LYS A 57 -1.28 -2.43 -6.58
CA LYS A 57 -1.84 -1.67 -7.70
C LYS A 57 -3.30 -1.30 -7.48
N SER A 58 -4.11 -2.22 -6.95
CA SER A 58 -5.52 -1.94 -6.64
C SER A 58 -5.68 -0.86 -5.57
N TRP A 59 -4.77 -0.80 -4.60
CA TRP A 59 -4.73 0.28 -3.62
C TRP A 59 -4.29 1.60 -4.25
N GLU A 60 -3.23 1.59 -5.08
CA GLU A 60 -2.76 2.76 -5.84
C GLU A 60 -3.90 3.37 -6.68
N ASP A 61 -4.68 2.53 -7.37
CA ASP A 61 -5.84 2.96 -8.15
C ASP A 61 -6.88 3.67 -7.27
N LYS A 62 -7.22 3.09 -6.11
CA LYS A 62 -8.19 3.69 -5.18
C LYS A 62 -7.74 5.03 -4.61
N VAL A 63 -6.46 5.17 -4.26
CA VAL A 63 -5.95 6.43 -3.69
C VAL A 63 -5.70 7.50 -4.76
N ASN A 64 -5.40 7.11 -6.00
CA ASN A 64 -5.28 8.03 -7.13
C ASN A 64 -6.64 8.45 -7.69
N PHE A 65 -7.61 7.52 -7.77
CA PHE A 65 -8.97 7.83 -8.21
C PHE A 65 -9.64 8.87 -7.31
N ALA A 66 -9.44 8.76 -5.99
CA ALA A 66 -9.95 9.75 -5.04
C ALA A 66 -9.35 11.17 -5.23
N LYS A 67 -8.18 11.29 -5.87
CA LYS A 67 -7.63 12.62 -6.22
C LYS A 67 -8.28 13.25 -7.44
N ALA A 68 -8.86 12.45 -8.34
CA ALA A 68 -9.47 12.95 -9.57
C ALA A 68 -10.85 13.62 -9.33
N ASP A 69 -11.51 13.32 -8.22
CA ASP A 69 -12.86 13.81 -7.91
C ASP A 69 -12.87 15.11 -7.07
N THR A 70 -11.69 15.68 -6.75
CA THR A 70 -11.56 16.89 -5.90
C THR A 70 -10.98 18.10 -6.64
N GLN A 71 -11.08 18.18 -7.98
CA GLN A 71 -10.63 19.36 -8.74
C GLN A 71 -11.76 20.03 -9.50
#